data_AF-A0A379TH84-F1
#
_entry.id   AF-A0A379TH84-F1
#
_cell.length_a   1.000
_cell.length_b   1.000
_cell.length_c   1.000
_cell.angle_alpha   90.00
_cell.angle_beta   90.00
_cell.angle_gamma   90.00
#
_symmetry.space_group_name_H-M   'P 1'
#
loop_
_entity.id
_entity.type
_entity.pdbx_description
1 polymer ?
#
loop_
_entity_poly.entity_id
_entity_poly.type
_entity_poly.pdbx_seq_one_letter_code
_entity_poly.pdbx_strand_id
1 'polypeptide(L)'
;MHQFNELAYRCTYFSLRVINEAYDETMNELSETGSTPLVKILQALKLQKMIHIVGLFSIFEAHLQQGLACRNGFKRGSVDSRTSG
;
A
#
# COMPACT_ATOMS: atom_id res chain seq x y z
N MET A 1 7.50 -20.61 -8.08
CA MET A 1 6.46 -19.71 -7.54
C MET A 1 7.15 -18.41 -7.15
N HIS A 2 6.70 -17.25 -7.64
CA HIS A 2 7.22 -15.96 -7.16
C HIS A 2 6.93 -15.84 -5.66
N GLN A 3 7.89 -15.32 -4.90
CA GLN A 3 7.65 -15.04 -3.49
C GLN A 3 6.56 -13.97 -3.38
N PHE A 4 5.66 -14.09 -2.41
CA PHE A 4 4.51 -13.19 -2.23
C PHE A 4 4.90 -11.70 -2.27
N ASN A 5 6.04 -11.36 -1.69
CA ASN A 5 6.71 -10.05 -1.68
C ASN A 5 7.03 -9.53 -3.10
N GLU A 6 7.46 -10.39 -4.02
CA GLU A 6 7.70 -10.00 -5.42
C GLU A 6 6.38 -9.64 -6.12
N LEU A 7 5.33 -10.45 -5.91
CA LEU A 7 4.01 -10.19 -6.49
C LEU A 7 3.40 -8.92 -5.89
N ALA A 8 3.48 -8.74 -4.58
CA ALA A 8 3.02 -7.53 -3.89
C ALA A 8 3.74 -6.29 -4.43
N TYR A 9 5.07 -6.36 -4.60
CA TYR A 9 5.85 -5.27 -5.18
C TYR A 9 5.39 -4.91 -6.60
N ARG A 10 5.27 -5.91 -7.49
CA ARG A 10 4.85 -5.69 -8.89
C ARG A 10 3.43 -5.11 -8.97
N CYS A 11 2.50 -5.65 -8.18
CA CYS A 11 1.12 -5.16 -8.12
C CYS A 11 1.06 -3.71 -7.64
N THR A 12 1.78 -3.36 -6.58
CA THR A 12 1.79 -1.99 -6.07
C THR A 12 2.47 -1.03 -7.03
N TYR A 13 3.59 -1.42 -7.64
CA TYR A 13 4.24 -0.61 -8.67
C TYR A 13 3.27 -0.32 -9.83
N PHE A 14 2.58 -1.36 -10.33
CA PHE A 14 1.60 -1.21 -11.38
C PHE A 14 0.44 -0.28 -10.98
N SER A 15 -0.18 -0.52 -9.82
CA SER A 15 -1.30 0.30 -9.35
C SER A 15 -0.91 1.75 -9.10
N LEU A 16 0.24 2.01 -8.48
CA LEU A 16 0.73 3.38 -8.27
C LEU A 16 1.03 4.09 -9.58
N ARG A 17 1.62 3.39 -10.56
CA ARG A 17 1.88 3.93 -11.90
C ARG A 17 0.58 4.36 -12.56
N VAL A 18 -0.41 3.48 -12.64
CA VAL A 18 -1.71 3.78 -13.28
C VAL A 18 -2.45 4.92 -12.56
N ILE A 19 -2.41 4.97 -11.22
CA ILE A 19 -3.04 6.06 -10.47
C ILE A 19 -2.35 7.40 -10.74
N ASN A 20 -1.01 7.42 -10.82
CA ASN A 20 -0.27 8.66 -11.11
C ASN A 20 -0.50 9.11 -12.57
N GLU A 21 -0.49 8.18 -13.52
CA GLU A 21 -0.76 8.46 -14.94
C GLU A 21 -2.14 9.12 -15.11
N ALA A 22 -3.19 8.52 -14.51
CA ALA A 22 -4.53 9.10 -14.52
C ALA A 22 -4.60 10.47 -13.81
N TYR A 23 -3.79 10.68 -12.76
CA TYR A 23 -3.73 11.96 -12.05
C TYR A 23 -3.13 13.05 -12.93
N ASP A 24 -2.01 12.76 -13.61
CA ASP A 24 -1.31 13.69 -14.48
C ASP A 24 -2.18 14.05 -15.71
N GLU A 25 -2.84 13.06 -16.31
CA GLU A 25 -3.81 13.28 -17.39
C GLU A 25 -4.97 14.19 -16.95
N THR A 26 -5.59 13.89 -15.80
CA THR A 26 -6.70 14.69 -15.27
C THR A 26 -6.25 16.12 -14.93
N MET A 27 -5.01 16.29 -14.46
CA MET A 27 -4.45 17.60 -14.12
C MET A 27 -4.18 18.44 -15.38
N ASN A 28 -3.70 17.81 -16.44
CA ASN A 28 -3.53 18.47 -17.74
C ASN A 28 -4.90 18.91 -18.30
N GLU A 29 -5.89 18.01 -18.30
CA GLU A 29 -7.24 18.33 -18.77
C GLU A 29 -7.88 19.45 -17.93
N LEU A 30 -7.66 19.46 -16.61
CA LEU A 30 -8.15 20.52 -15.72
C LEU A 30 -7.49 21.86 -16.05
N SER A 31 -6.20 21.85 -16.36
CA SER A 31 -5.45 23.06 -16.70
C SER A 31 -5.89 23.64 -18.05
N GLU A 32 -6.28 22.78 -19.00
CA GLU A 32 -6.78 23.20 -20.32
C GLU A 32 -8.24 23.67 -20.29
N THR A 33 -9.10 22.97 -19.52
CA THR A 33 -10.56 23.19 -19.57
C THR A 33 -11.11 24.02 -18.41
N GLY A 34 -10.40 24.11 -17.28
CA GLY A 34 -10.90 24.74 -16.05
C GLY A 34 -12.13 24.05 -15.44
N SER A 35 -12.44 22.82 -15.86
CA SER A 35 -13.68 22.14 -15.53
C SER A 35 -13.73 21.67 -14.07
N THR A 36 -14.72 22.16 -13.32
CA THR A 36 -14.92 21.81 -11.90
C THR A 36 -15.13 20.31 -11.62
N PRO A 37 -15.79 19.51 -12.49
CA PRO A 37 -15.84 18.05 -12.37
C PRO A 37 -14.47 17.37 -12.25
N LEU A 38 -13.44 17.84 -12.95
CA LEU A 38 -12.10 17.23 -12.92
C LEU A 38 -11.44 17.34 -11.54
N VAL A 39 -11.77 18.38 -10.76
CA VAL A 39 -11.30 18.52 -9.38
C VAL A 39 -11.81 17.36 -8.51
N LYS A 40 -13.05 16.90 -8.71
CA LYS A 40 -13.58 15.73 -7.98
C LYS A 40 -12.86 14.44 -8.38
N ILE A 41 -12.52 14.30 -9.66
CA ILE A 41 -11.75 13.16 -10.16
C ILE A 41 -10.35 13.15 -9.52
N LEU A 42 -9.66 14.29 -9.47
CA LEU A 42 -8.37 14.42 -8.79
C LEU A 42 -8.46 14.06 -7.30
N GLN A 43 -9.52 14.48 -6.60
CA GLN A 43 -9.75 14.11 -5.20
C GLN A 43 -9.96 12.59 -5.04
N ALA A 44 -10.73 11.96 -5.93
CA ALA A 44 -10.94 10.52 -5.92
C ALA A 44 -9.64 9.75 -6.16
N LEU A 45 -8.81 10.18 -7.12
CA LEU A 45 -7.51 9.58 -7.40
C LEU A 45 -6.55 9.71 -6.21
N LYS A 46 -6.51 10.87 -5.53
CA LYS A 46 -5.73 11.04 -4.29
C LYS A 46 -6.20 10.10 -3.19
N LEU A 47 -7.51 9.93 -3.02
CA LEU A 47 -8.06 9.00 -2.03
C LEU A 47 -7.68 7.54 -2.36
N GLN A 48 -7.81 7.14 -3.63
CA GLN A 48 -7.43 5.80 -4.08
C GLN A 48 -5.94 5.53 -3.83
N LYS A 49 -5.07 6.51 -4.10
CA LYS A 49 -3.63 6.43 -3.80
C LYS A 49 -3.39 6.19 -2.30
N MET A 50 -4.06 6.92 -1.44
CA MET A 50 -3.96 6.76 0.02
C MET A 50 -4.42 5.37 0.47
N ILE A 51 -5.56 4.89 -0.01
CA ILE A 51 -6.08 3.56 0.31
C ILE A 51 -5.05 2.49 -0.11
N HIS A 52 -4.45 2.63 -1.29
CA HIS A 52 -3.47 1.67 -1.79
C HIS A 52 -2.20 1.64 -0.92
N ILE A 53 -1.68 2.81 -0.52
CA ILE A 53 -0.50 2.92 0.36
C ILE A 53 -0.79 2.31 1.73
N VAL A 54 -1.93 2.63 2.34
CA VAL A 54 -2.33 2.08 3.65
C VAL A 54 -2.51 0.56 3.58
N GLY A 55 -3.13 0.06 2.51
CA GLY A 55 -3.28 -1.38 2.28
C GLY A 55 -1.93 -2.09 2.15
N LEU A 56 -1.00 -1.54 1.37
CA LEU A 56 0.35 -2.09 1.24
C LEU A 56 1.08 -2.11 2.60
N PHE A 57 1.06 -0.98 3.31
CA PHE A 57 1.70 -0.87 4.62
C PHE A 57 1.14 -1.90 5.60
N SER A 58 -0.18 -2.10 5.62
CA SER A 58 -0.82 -3.10 6.48
C SER A 58 -0.37 -4.54 6.18
N ILE A 59 -0.23 -4.89 4.90
CA ILE A 59 0.25 -6.22 4.47
C ILE A 59 1.73 -6.39 4.87
N PHE A 60 2.54 -5.36 4.67
CA PHE A 60 3.95 -5.38 5.04
C PHE A 60 4.13 -5.55 6.55
N GLU A 61 3.39 -4.80 7.36
CA GLU A 61 3.39 -4.90 8.82
C GLU A 61 2.96 -6.30 9.29
N ALA A 62 1.92 -6.88 8.68
CA ALA A 62 1.50 -8.25 8.98
C ALA A 62 2.61 -9.27 8.65
N HIS A 63 3.30 -9.10 7.52
CA HIS A 63 4.44 -9.95 7.16
C HIS A 63 5.62 -9.81 8.14
N LEU A 64 5.93 -8.59 8.60
CA LEU A 64 6.95 -8.36 9.61
C LEU A 64 6.61 -9.03 10.94
N GLN A 65 5.36 -8.90 11.39
CA GLN A 65 4.90 -9.52 12.64
C GLN A 65 4.98 -11.06 12.58
N GLN A 66 4.64 -11.66 11.43
CA GLN A 66 4.81 -13.09 11.20
C GLN A 66 6.29 -13.50 11.22
N GLY A 67 7.16 -12.77 10.51
CA GLY A 67 8.60 -13.06 10.45
C GLY A 67 9.31 -12.93 11.79
N LEU A 68 8.84 -12.05 12.67
CA LEU A 68 9.39 -11.83 14.02
C LEU A 68 8.70 -12.69 15.11
N ALA A 69 7.78 -13.59 14.73
CA ALA A 69 6.99 -14.41 15.66
C ALA A 69 6.30 -13.60 16.77
N CYS A 70 5.84 -12.39 16.46
CA CYS A 70 5.15 -11.52 17.41
C CYS A 70 3.75 -12.08 17.74
N ARG A 71 3.45 -12.28 19.03
CA ARG A 71 2.07 -12.50 19.52
C ARG A 71 1.54 -11.17 20.07
N ASN A 72 0.40 -10.71 19.56
CA ASN A 72 -0.29 -9.46 19.94
C ASN A 72 0.48 -8.16 19.58
N GLY A 73 0.73 -7.93 18.30
CA GLY A 73 1.53 -6.78 17.85
C GLY A 73 2.99 -6.91 18.28
N PHE A 74 3.80 -5.87 18.06
CA PHE A 74 5.27 -5.84 18.32
C PHE A 74 5.72 -6.18 19.76
N LYS A 75 4.86 -6.73 20.63
CA LYS A 75 5.30 -7.50 21.78
C LYS A 75 6.19 -8.64 21.29
N ARG A 76 7.50 -8.43 21.49
CA ARG A 76 8.55 -9.42 21.28
C ARG A 76 8.11 -10.71 21.97
N GLY A 77 7.95 -11.78 21.20
CA GLY A 77 7.83 -13.11 21.78
C GLY A 77 9.10 -13.35 22.56
N SER A 78 9.05 -13.22 23.89
CA SER A 78 10.11 -13.75 24.73
C SER A 78 10.22 -15.23 24.38
N VAL A 79 11.36 -15.62 23.81
CA VAL A 79 11.74 -17.02 23.63
C VAL A 79 11.35 -17.76 24.90
N ASP A 80 10.36 -18.65 24.81
CA ASP A 80 10.02 -19.53 25.92
C ASP A 80 11.14 -20.56 25.97
N SER A 81 12.16 -20.27 26.78
CA SER A 81 13.28 -21.17 27.08
C SER A 81 12.85 -22.33 27.99
N ARG A 82 11.63 -22.85 27.83
CA ARG A 82 11.11 -24.05 28.51
C ARG A 82 10.98 -25.22 27.55
N THR A 83 12.10 -25.53 26.90
CA THR A 83 12.42 -26.89 26.44
C THR A 83 13.83 -27.23 26.92
N SER A 84 13.96 -27.39 28.24
CA SER A 84 15.05 -28.13 28.90
C SER A 84 14.56 -28.48 30.30
N GLY A 85 14.15 -29.73 30.48
CA GLY A 85 13.56 -30.29 31.69
C GLY A 85 12.72 -31.49 31.34
#